data_AF-A0A2P2D9B8-F1
#
_entry.id   AF-A0A2P2D9B8-F1
#
_cell.length_a   1.000
_cell.length_b   1.000
_cell.length_c   1.000
_cell.angle_alpha   90.00
_cell.angle_beta   90.00
_cell.angle_gamma   90.00
#
_symmetry.space_group_name_H-M   'P 1'
#
loop_
_entity.id
_entity.type
_entity.pdbx_description
1 polymer ?
#
loop_
_entity_poly.entity_id
_entity_poly.type
_entity_poly.pdbx_seq_one_letter_code
_entity_poly.pdbx_strand_id
1 'polypeptide(L)'
;MIQKSEEALTYLGNGEFQTAKSIFSVLLDRDPEDIATISGFYIASFWDHRLDLILKTREGKERGKLLLQLFSDFESEVRKRGFQNTDSFIVTQDCILKEARDHLKLAYQWEGSNALDKELLGDLARSLIKIQDYSMAIEVLLYGGNKQSPVLLYYLAESQVMTGKEKEGIDNYRIAFLNDPQLFPYTIVRWPPLLNLIEKAKSFSQNEEEMKELVPVFAWREGLFVTGDKKEEATIQIWFSELKRLTESKKRSGGNFRLEARIEQFALAILKSADDIRSRDAVLFAKNLV
;
A
#
# COMPACT_ATOMS: atom_id res chain seq x y z
N MET A 1 1.40 -4.31 -37.76
CA MET A 1 0.24 -4.27 -36.84
C MET A 1 0.73 -3.98 -35.43
N ILE A 2 1.68 -4.77 -34.93
CA ILE A 2 2.45 -4.53 -33.69
C ILE A 2 2.93 -3.06 -33.57
N GLN A 3 3.57 -2.53 -34.62
CA GLN A 3 4.11 -1.16 -34.62
C GLN A 3 3.08 -0.05 -34.35
N LYS A 4 1.82 -0.17 -34.82
CA LYS A 4 0.78 0.85 -34.55
C LYS A 4 0.21 0.74 -33.13
N SER A 5 0.16 -0.47 -32.59
CA SER A 5 -0.23 -0.69 -31.19
C SER A 5 0.83 -0.13 -30.24
N GLU A 6 2.11 -0.38 -30.52
CA GLU A 6 3.24 0.18 -29.76
C GLU A 6 3.31 1.72 -29.85
N GLU A 7 3.04 2.27 -31.03
CA GLU A 7 2.93 3.71 -31.25
C GLU A 7 1.78 4.31 -30.42
N ALA A 8 0.59 3.71 -30.44
CA ALA A 8 -0.54 4.15 -29.63
C ALA A 8 -0.23 4.11 -28.13
N LEU A 9 0.44 3.04 -27.65
CA LEU A 9 0.87 2.93 -26.26
C LEU A 9 1.91 3.98 -25.87
N THR A 10 2.80 4.36 -26.79
CA THR A 10 3.79 5.42 -26.57
C THR A 10 3.11 6.78 -26.40
N TYR A 11 2.18 7.13 -27.30
CA TYR A 11 1.37 8.35 -27.15
C TYR A 11 0.57 8.36 -25.85
N LEU A 12 0.00 7.21 -25.49
CA LEU A 12 -0.75 7.05 -24.25
C LEU A 12 0.13 7.25 -23.01
N GLY A 13 1.36 6.72 -23.02
CA GLY A 13 2.35 6.90 -21.95
C GLY A 13 2.90 8.33 -21.84
N ASN A 14 2.84 9.10 -22.92
CA ASN A 14 3.24 10.51 -22.95
C ASN A 14 2.11 11.49 -22.61
N GLY A 15 0.89 10.99 -22.34
CA GLY A 15 -0.27 11.82 -22.06
C GLY A 15 -0.92 12.45 -23.30
N GLU A 16 -0.54 12.03 -24.50
CA GLU A 16 -1.13 12.47 -25.77
C GLU A 16 -2.42 11.68 -26.08
N PHE A 17 -3.41 11.81 -25.18
CA PHE A 17 -4.62 10.98 -25.18
C PHE A 17 -5.44 11.09 -26.47
N GLN A 18 -5.53 12.27 -27.06
CA GLN A 18 -6.25 12.49 -28.31
C GLN A 18 -5.61 11.74 -29.49
N THR A 19 -4.28 11.77 -29.59
CA THR A 19 -3.51 11.06 -30.61
C THR A 19 -3.65 9.56 -30.44
N ALA A 20 -3.44 9.06 -29.21
CA ALA A 20 -3.60 7.64 -28.88
C ALA A 20 -5.01 7.12 -29.20
N LYS A 21 -6.05 7.87 -28.81
CA LYS A 21 -7.46 7.56 -29.10
C LYS A 21 -7.72 7.43 -30.60
N SER A 22 -7.16 8.33 -31.41
CA SER A 22 -7.31 8.31 -32.86
C SER A 22 -6.68 7.06 -33.48
N ILE A 23 -5.50 6.66 -33.01
CA ILE A 23 -4.81 5.45 -33.48
C ILE A 23 -5.60 4.19 -33.07
N PHE A 24 -6.05 4.12 -31.81
CA PHE A 24 -6.88 3.00 -31.35
C PHE A 24 -8.22 2.90 -32.09
N SER A 25 -8.84 4.03 -32.47
CA SER A 25 -10.05 4.02 -33.32
C SER A 25 -9.80 3.34 -34.66
N VAL A 26 -8.69 3.66 -35.34
CA VAL A 26 -8.31 3.05 -36.62
C VAL A 26 -8.02 1.54 -36.47
N LEU A 27 -7.48 1.14 -35.32
CA LEU A 27 -7.25 -0.26 -35.01
C LEU A 27 -8.57 -1.00 -34.73
N LEU A 28 -9.53 -0.37 -34.03
CA LEU A 28 -10.86 -0.93 -33.76
C LEU A 28 -11.67 -1.15 -35.04
N ASP A 29 -11.58 -0.22 -36.00
CA ASP A 29 -12.25 -0.38 -37.30
C ASP A 29 -11.78 -1.63 -38.06
N ARG A 30 -10.57 -2.12 -37.76
CA ARG A 30 -9.96 -3.28 -38.40
C ARG A 30 -10.21 -4.57 -37.63
N ASP A 31 -10.12 -4.52 -36.31
CA ASP A 31 -10.37 -5.64 -35.41
C ASP A 31 -11.18 -5.18 -34.19
N PRO A 32 -12.53 -5.22 -34.30
CA PRO A 32 -13.41 -4.73 -33.24
C PRO A 32 -13.43 -5.62 -31.98
N GLU A 33 -12.90 -6.84 -32.04
CA GLU A 33 -12.95 -7.82 -30.94
C GLU A 33 -11.66 -7.86 -30.13
N ASP A 34 -10.58 -7.21 -30.60
CA ASP A 34 -9.31 -7.17 -29.88
C ASP A 34 -9.42 -6.38 -28.57
N ILE A 35 -9.28 -7.11 -27.45
CA ILE A 35 -9.36 -6.56 -26.09
C ILE A 35 -8.30 -5.48 -25.86
N ALA A 36 -7.10 -5.62 -26.41
CA ALA A 36 -6.03 -4.64 -26.22
C ALA A 36 -6.42 -3.30 -26.87
N THR A 37 -6.95 -3.34 -28.09
CA THR A 37 -7.43 -2.15 -28.80
C THR A 37 -8.67 -1.55 -28.15
N ILE A 38 -9.65 -2.36 -27.73
CA ILE A 38 -10.84 -1.90 -27.00
C ILE A 38 -10.43 -1.16 -25.71
N SER A 39 -9.52 -1.76 -24.94
CA SER A 39 -9.00 -1.17 -23.70
C SER A 39 -8.29 0.16 -24.00
N GLY A 40 -7.39 0.17 -24.97
CA GLY A 40 -6.64 1.37 -25.37
C GLY A 40 -7.54 2.53 -25.78
N PHE A 41 -8.55 2.27 -26.62
CA PHE A 41 -9.51 3.28 -27.03
C PHE A 41 -10.32 3.84 -25.85
N TYR A 42 -10.81 2.96 -24.98
CA TYR A 42 -11.59 3.34 -23.80
C TYR A 42 -10.76 4.21 -22.84
N ILE A 43 -9.54 3.75 -22.51
CA ILE A 43 -8.64 4.44 -21.59
C ILE A 43 -8.22 5.80 -22.15
N ALA A 44 -7.81 5.86 -23.42
CA ALA A 44 -7.45 7.13 -24.06
C ALA A 44 -8.65 8.10 -24.06
N SER A 45 -9.85 7.62 -24.38
CA SER A 45 -11.08 8.43 -24.34
C SER A 45 -11.43 8.93 -22.94
N PHE A 46 -11.22 8.11 -21.91
CA PHE A 46 -11.49 8.50 -20.53
C PHE A 46 -10.68 9.74 -20.13
N TRP A 47 -9.38 9.75 -20.47
CA TRP A 47 -8.45 10.82 -20.10
C TRP A 47 -8.55 12.03 -21.04
N ASP A 48 -8.76 11.83 -22.33
CA ASP A 48 -9.01 12.88 -23.33
C ASP A 48 -10.16 13.81 -22.88
N HIS A 49 -11.29 13.24 -22.43
CA HIS A 49 -12.44 14.02 -21.95
C HIS A 49 -12.17 14.83 -20.67
N ARG A 50 -11.10 14.54 -19.94
CA ARG A 50 -10.74 15.20 -18.68
C ARG A 50 -9.52 16.11 -18.81
N LEU A 51 -8.82 16.05 -19.94
CA LEU A 51 -7.54 16.75 -20.16
C LEU A 51 -7.69 18.27 -20.02
N ASP A 52 -8.76 18.85 -20.58
CA ASP A 52 -9.03 20.29 -20.47
C ASP A 52 -9.21 20.76 -19.02
N LEU A 53 -9.94 19.97 -18.21
CA LEU A 53 -10.10 20.25 -16.77
C LEU A 53 -8.75 20.19 -16.04
N ILE A 54 -7.94 19.16 -16.33
CA ILE A 54 -6.62 18.98 -15.72
C ILE A 54 -5.72 20.18 -16.04
N LEU A 55 -5.63 20.56 -17.32
CA LEU A 55 -4.78 21.66 -17.79
C LEU A 55 -5.23 23.03 -17.27
N LYS A 56 -6.54 23.24 -17.07
CA LYS A 56 -7.09 24.47 -16.46
C LYS A 56 -6.91 24.53 -14.95
N THR A 57 -6.72 23.39 -14.28
CA THR A 57 -6.50 23.34 -12.84
C THR A 57 -5.12 23.89 -12.51
N ARG A 58 -5.01 24.67 -11.43
CA ARG A 58 -3.75 25.28 -11.01
C ARG A 58 -2.69 24.21 -10.72
N GLU A 59 -1.49 24.43 -11.22
CA GLU A 59 -0.33 23.57 -10.96
C GLU A 59 -0.01 23.48 -9.46
N GLY A 60 0.70 22.41 -9.10
CA GLY A 60 1.03 22.15 -7.72
C GLY A 60 -0.05 21.31 -7.03
N LYS A 61 -0.49 21.75 -5.85
CA LYS A 61 -1.34 20.96 -4.97
C LYS A 61 -2.69 20.60 -5.59
N GLU A 62 -3.35 21.58 -6.22
CA GLU A 62 -4.71 21.42 -6.75
C GLU A 62 -4.73 20.40 -7.90
N ARG A 63 -3.85 20.55 -8.90
CA ARG A 63 -3.77 19.61 -10.01
C ARG A 63 -3.27 18.24 -9.57
N GLY A 64 -2.30 18.16 -8.67
CA GLY A 64 -1.83 16.88 -8.11
C GLY A 64 -2.95 16.12 -7.40
N LYS A 65 -3.73 16.80 -6.56
CA LYS A 65 -4.91 16.21 -5.87
C LYS A 65 -5.98 15.77 -6.88
N LEU A 66 -6.27 16.60 -7.88
CA LEU A 66 -7.22 16.25 -8.93
C LEU A 66 -6.80 14.99 -9.69
N LEU A 67 -5.53 14.88 -10.07
CA LEU A 67 -5.01 13.71 -10.79
C LEU A 67 -5.15 12.43 -9.97
N LEU A 68 -4.82 12.46 -8.67
CA LEU A 68 -5.00 11.30 -7.78
C LEU A 68 -6.48 10.91 -7.63
N GLN A 69 -7.37 11.88 -7.51
CA GLN A 69 -8.82 11.64 -7.44
C GLN A 69 -9.33 10.99 -8.74
N LEU A 70 -9.02 11.60 -9.90
CA LEU A 70 -9.40 11.07 -11.20
C LEU A 70 -8.82 9.69 -11.46
N PHE A 71 -7.60 9.43 -10.99
CA PHE A 71 -6.96 8.13 -11.11
C PHE A 71 -7.67 7.05 -10.27
N SER A 72 -8.14 7.39 -9.06
CA SER A 72 -8.96 6.49 -8.24
C SER A 72 -10.27 6.11 -8.96
N ASP A 73 -10.95 7.10 -9.53
CA ASP A 73 -12.17 6.89 -10.32
C ASP A 73 -11.90 6.03 -11.56
N PHE A 74 -10.80 6.32 -12.27
CA PHE A 74 -10.32 5.56 -13.42
C PHE A 74 -10.06 4.08 -13.07
N GLU A 75 -9.34 3.80 -11.98
CA GLU A 75 -9.05 2.43 -11.56
C GLU A 75 -10.33 1.63 -11.29
N SER A 76 -11.33 2.27 -10.67
CA SER A 76 -12.63 1.64 -10.40
C SER A 76 -13.34 1.26 -11.70
N GLU A 77 -13.38 2.17 -12.68
CA GLU A 77 -14.05 1.96 -13.96
C GLU A 77 -13.34 0.91 -14.85
N VAL A 78 -12.01 0.98 -14.94
CA VAL A 78 -11.21 0.00 -15.69
C VAL A 78 -11.36 -1.40 -15.10
N ARG A 79 -11.37 -1.53 -13.77
CA ARG A 79 -11.51 -2.83 -13.10
C ARG A 79 -12.88 -3.46 -13.36
N LYS A 80 -13.96 -2.68 -13.35
CA LYS A 80 -15.31 -3.18 -13.70
C LYS A 80 -15.37 -3.78 -15.10
N ARG A 81 -14.51 -3.32 -16.00
CA ARG A 81 -14.41 -3.77 -17.40
C ARG A 81 -13.39 -4.89 -17.63
N GLY A 82 -12.61 -5.26 -16.60
CA GLY A 82 -11.58 -6.29 -16.73
C GLY A 82 -10.29 -5.82 -17.43
N PHE A 83 -10.04 -4.52 -17.53
CA PHE A 83 -8.91 -3.95 -18.28
C PHE A 83 -7.66 -3.68 -17.43
N GLN A 84 -7.68 -4.00 -16.13
CA GLN A 84 -6.62 -3.67 -15.17
C GLN A 84 -5.26 -4.35 -15.43
N ASN A 85 -5.24 -5.37 -16.30
CA ASN A 85 -4.01 -6.09 -16.66
C ASN A 85 -3.56 -5.80 -18.09
N THR A 86 -4.15 -4.80 -18.76
CA THR A 86 -3.79 -4.43 -20.13
C THR A 86 -2.61 -3.47 -20.16
N ASP A 87 -1.78 -3.53 -21.21
CA ASP A 87 -0.64 -2.62 -21.37
C ASP A 87 -1.08 -1.15 -21.36
N SER A 88 -2.23 -0.84 -21.96
CA SER A 88 -2.83 0.49 -21.94
C SER A 88 -3.08 1.00 -20.52
N PHE A 89 -3.57 0.14 -19.62
CA PHE A 89 -3.74 0.52 -18.21
C PHE A 89 -2.39 0.79 -17.54
N ILE A 90 -1.41 -0.09 -17.76
CA ILE A 90 -0.09 0.01 -17.12
C ILE A 90 0.63 1.30 -17.54
N VAL A 91 0.68 1.61 -18.85
CA VAL A 91 1.35 2.82 -19.34
C VAL A 91 0.64 4.10 -18.91
N THR A 92 -0.71 4.10 -18.89
CA THR A 92 -1.49 5.25 -18.40
C THR A 92 -1.34 5.45 -16.90
N GLN A 93 -1.33 4.37 -16.12
CA GLN A 93 -1.08 4.44 -14.68
C GLN A 93 0.26 5.10 -14.40
N ASP A 94 1.32 4.66 -15.08
CA ASP A 94 2.65 5.24 -14.92
C ASP A 94 2.68 6.73 -15.29
N CYS A 95 2.11 7.09 -16.46
CA CYS A 95 1.99 8.47 -16.93
C CYS A 95 1.30 9.39 -15.92
N ILE A 96 0.07 9.05 -15.52
CA ILE A 96 -0.77 9.89 -14.65
C ILE A 96 -0.18 10.00 -13.25
N LEU A 97 0.34 8.90 -12.68
CA LEU A 97 0.88 8.93 -11.33
C LEU A 97 2.22 9.67 -11.26
N LYS A 98 3.04 9.64 -12.33
CA LYS A 98 4.24 10.48 -12.45
C LYS A 98 3.88 11.97 -12.52
N GLU A 99 2.88 12.33 -13.32
CA GLU A 99 2.40 13.71 -13.42
C GLU A 99 1.85 14.21 -12.07
N ALA A 100 1.03 13.39 -11.40
CA ALA A 100 0.50 13.71 -10.07
C ALA A 100 1.62 13.92 -9.05
N ARG A 101 2.62 13.04 -9.05
CA ARG A 101 3.82 13.16 -8.22
C ARG A 101 4.54 14.48 -8.48
N ASP A 102 4.77 14.84 -9.74
CA ASP A 102 5.57 16.01 -10.08
C ASP A 102 4.86 17.31 -9.68
N HIS A 103 3.54 17.37 -9.82
CA HIS A 103 2.75 18.47 -9.26
C HIS A 103 2.77 18.51 -7.73
N LEU A 104 2.71 17.38 -7.03
CA LEU A 104 2.78 17.38 -5.57
C LEU A 104 4.19 17.73 -5.05
N LYS A 105 5.24 17.37 -5.78
CA LYS A 105 6.61 17.85 -5.53
C LYS A 105 6.71 19.37 -5.70
N LEU A 106 6.12 19.93 -6.75
CA LEU A 106 6.07 21.37 -6.96
C LEU A 106 5.35 22.08 -5.80
N ALA A 107 4.18 21.55 -5.40
CA ALA A 107 3.44 22.06 -4.25
C ALA A 107 4.31 22.09 -2.98
N TYR A 108 5.03 21.00 -2.75
CA TYR A 108 5.94 20.86 -1.64
C TYR A 108 7.10 21.86 -1.68
N GLN A 109 7.71 22.08 -2.85
CA GLN A 109 8.75 23.09 -3.03
C GLN A 109 8.25 24.52 -2.79
N TRP A 110 6.99 24.81 -3.11
CA TRP A 110 6.40 26.14 -2.94
C TRP A 110 5.93 26.43 -1.52
N GLU A 111 5.29 25.45 -0.86
CA GLU A 111 4.57 25.66 0.41
C GLU A 111 5.24 24.96 1.62
N GLY A 112 6.32 24.19 1.40
CA GLY A 112 7.05 23.50 2.45
C GLY A 112 6.24 22.41 3.16
N SER A 113 6.49 22.19 4.45
CA SER A 113 5.87 21.10 5.23
C SER A 113 4.36 21.18 5.42
N ASN A 114 3.76 22.33 5.17
CA ASN A 114 2.31 22.52 5.28
C ASN A 114 1.58 22.31 3.94
N ALA A 115 2.32 22.03 2.86
CA ALA A 115 1.77 21.88 1.52
C ALA A 115 0.78 20.70 1.42
N LEU A 116 1.10 19.58 2.06
CA LEU A 116 0.37 18.32 1.91
C LEU A 116 -0.20 17.88 3.26
N ASP A 117 -1.51 17.64 3.30
CA ASP A 117 -2.12 17.00 4.47
C ASP A 117 -1.80 15.49 4.50
N LYS A 118 -2.10 14.84 5.63
CA LYS A 118 -1.77 13.43 5.86
C LYS A 118 -2.46 12.48 4.88
N GLU A 119 -3.66 12.84 4.43
CA GLU A 119 -4.46 12.04 3.51
C GLU A 119 -3.81 12.05 2.12
N LEU A 120 -3.49 13.25 1.63
CA LEU A 120 -2.83 13.44 0.35
C LEU A 120 -1.42 12.83 0.30
N LEU A 121 -0.69 12.86 1.42
CA LEU A 121 0.59 12.14 1.58
C LEU A 121 0.40 10.63 1.47
N GLY A 122 -0.66 10.09 2.09
CA GLY A 122 -1.01 8.67 2.00
C GLY A 122 -1.35 8.25 0.57
N ASP A 123 -2.15 9.05 -0.15
CA ASP A 123 -2.54 8.78 -1.53
C ASP A 123 -1.36 8.85 -2.49
N LEU A 124 -0.48 9.86 -2.32
CA LEU A 124 0.76 9.96 -3.09
C LEU A 124 1.68 8.77 -2.82
N ALA A 125 1.93 8.43 -1.55
CA ALA A 125 2.79 7.30 -1.19
C ALA A 125 2.29 5.98 -1.77
N ARG A 126 0.98 5.71 -1.65
CA ARG A 126 0.34 4.54 -2.25
C ARG A 126 0.55 4.49 -3.76
N SER A 127 0.42 5.63 -4.43
CA SER A 127 0.58 5.74 -5.88
C SER A 127 2.03 5.51 -6.32
N LEU A 128 2.99 6.06 -5.60
CA LEU A 128 4.42 5.85 -5.84
C LEU A 128 4.81 4.37 -5.68
N ILE A 129 4.28 3.69 -4.66
CA ILE A 129 4.50 2.26 -4.47
C ILE A 129 3.94 1.45 -5.65
N LYS A 130 2.76 1.80 -6.16
CA LYS A 130 2.17 1.11 -7.33
C LYS A 130 3.06 1.17 -8.57
N ILE A 131 3.70 2.33 -8.81
CA ILE A 131 4.65 2.51 -9.93
C ILE A 131 6.10 2.15 -9.58
N GLN A 132 6.31 1.52 -8.42
CA GLN A 132 7.62 1.05 -7.93
C GLN A 132 8.66 2.17 -7.71
N ASP A 133 8.21 3.42 -7.53
CA ASP A 133 9.06 4.55 -7.15
C ASP A 133 9.22 4.59 -5.62
N TYR A 134 9.79 3.51 -5.06
CA TYR A 134 9.91 3.31 -3.62
C TYR A 134 10.81 4.35 -2.94
N SER A 135 11.87 4.79 -3.62
CA SER A 135 12.79 5.82 -3.10
C SER A 135 12.05 7.12 -2.82
N MET A 136 11.24 7.58 -3.77
CA MET A 136 10.42 8.78 -3.59
C MET A 136 9.33 8.58 -2.55
N ALA A 137 8.71 7.39 -2.49
CA ALA A 137 7.72 7.09 -1.46
C ALA A 137 8.31 7.24 -0.05
N ILE A 138 9.54 6.76 0.17
CA ILE A 138 10.26 6.94 1.45
C ILE A 138 10.47 8.42 1.75
N GLU A 139 10.95 9.21 0.78
CA GLU A 139 11.17 10.65 0.98
C GLU A 139 9.90 11.37 1.42
N VAL A 140 8.78 11.13 0.72
CA VAL A 140 7.46 11.70 1.03
C VAL A 140 7.00 11.28 2.43
N LEU A 141 7.12 10.00 2.77
CA LEU A 141 6.62 9.44 4.03
C LEU A 141 7.46 9.86 5.25
N LEU A 142 8.78 9.96 5.11
CA LEU A 142 9.66 10.46 6.17
C LEU A 142 9.46 11.95 6.40
N TYR A 143 9.24 12.70 5.33
CA TYR A 143 9.04 14.14 5.39
C TYR A 143 7.69 14.53 6.00
N GLY A 144 6.62 13.76 5.72
CA GLY A 144 5.27 13.94 6.28
C GLY A 144 5.15 13.80 7.81
N GLY A 145 6.25 13.46 8.50
CA GLY A 145 6.42 13.69 9.93
C GLY A 145 5.54 12.86 10.87
N ASN A 146 4.70 11.94 10.38
CA ASN A 146 3.73 11.28 11.25
C ASN A 146 3.86 9.76 11.27
N LYS A 147 4.86 9.29 12.03
CA LYS A 147 5.12 7.86 12.36
C LYS A 147 3.99 7.16 13.15
N GLN A 148 2.86 7.82 13.39
CA GLN A 148 1.76 7.28 14.20
C GLN A 148 0.64 6.63 13.37
N SER A 149 0.51 6.94 12.08
CA SER A 149 -0.53 6.32 11.24
C SER A 149 -0.09 4.90 10.83
N PRO A 150 -0.83 3.84 11.19
CA PRO A 150 -0.47 2.47 10.79
C PRO A 150 -0.42 2.31 9.27
N VAL A 151 -1.32 2.96 8.54
CA VAL A 151 -1.35 2.93 7.06
C VAL A 151 -0.05 3.51 6.48
N LEU A 152 0.39 4.68 6.97
CA LEU A 152 1.63 5.30 6.49
C LEU A 152 2.85 4.47 6.88
N LEU A 153 2.83 3.81 8.05
CA LEU A 153 3.89 2.88 8.44
C LEU A 153 3.95 1.66 7.51
N TYR A 154 2.82 1.10 7.07
CA TYR A 154 2.83 0.01 6.09
C TYR A 154 3.44 0.45 4.75
N TYR A 155 3.11 1.65 4.27
CA TYR A 155 3.70 2.21 3.05
C TYR A 155 5.21 2.44 3.20
N LEU A 156 5.63 2.95 4.35
CA LEU A 156 7.04 3.19 4.63
C LEU A 156 7.80 1.87 4.72
N ALA A 157 7.21 0.88 5.40
CA ALA A 157 7.76 -0.45 5.56
C ALA A 157 7.98 -1.13 4.20
N GLU A 158 6.95 -1.19 3.35
CA GLU A 158 7.03 -1.76 1.99
C GLU A 158 8.13 -1.08 1.18
N SER A 159 8.14 0.25 1.19
CA SER A 159 9.13 1.00 0.41
C SER A 159 10.55 0.76 0.90
N GLN A 160 10.77 0.65 2.21
CA GLN A 160 12.07 0.38 2.81
C GLN A 160 12.59 -1.02 2.49
N VAL A 161 11.75 -2.06 2.63
CA VAL A 161 12.18 -3.43 2.28
C VAL A 161 12.48 -3.55 0.79
N MET A 162 11.74 -2.85 -0.08
CA MET A 162 11.96 -2.86 -1.53
C MET A 162 13.17 -2.03 -1.98
N THR A 163 13.75 -1.19 -1.12
CA THR A 163 14.97 -0.41 -1.39
C THR A 163 16.21 -0.96 -0.67
N GLY A 164 16.12 -2.15 -0.08
CA GLY A 164 17.22 -2.80 0.64
C GLY A 164 17.42 -2.33 2.09
N LYS A 165 16.55 -1.46 2.62
CA LYS A 165 16.50 -1.06 4.03
C LYS A 165 15.61 -2.02 4.83
N GLU A 166 15.93 -3.31 4.73
CA GLU A 166 15.04 -4.38 5.16
C GLU A 166 14.79 -4.36 6.67
N LYS A 167 15.82 -4.10 7.48
CA LYS A 167 15.70 -4.04 8.94
C LYS A 167 14.73 -2.95 9.39
N GLU A 168 14.88 -1.73 8.85
CA GLU A 168 14.00 -0.61 9.14
C GLU A 168 12.57 -0.88 8.66
N GLY A 169 12.43 -1.48 7.48
CA GLY A 169 11.14 -1.85 6.92
C GLY A 169 10.39 -2.88 7.78
N ILE A 170 11.09 -3.94 8.23
CA ILE A 170 10.54 -4.93 9.16
C ILE A 170 10.09 -4.29 10.47
N ASP A 171 10.89 -3.38 11.04
CA ASP A 171 10.52 -2.68 12.26
C ASP A 171 9.26 -1.82 12.07
N ASN A 172 9.11 -1.13 10.94
CA ASN A 172 7.90 -0.38 10.63
C ASN A 172 6.68 -1.28 10.42
N TYR A 173 6.83 -2.45 9.76
CA TYR A 173 5.76 -3.45 9.68
C TYR A 173 5.32 -3.91 11.08
N ARG A 174 6.28 -4.26 11.96
CA ARG A 174 5.98 -4.70 13.33
C ARG A 174 5.14 -3.67 14.07
N ILE A 175 5.54 -2.40 14.01
CA ILE A 175 4.82 -1.31 14.68
C ILE A 175 3.42 -1.14 14.06
N ALA A 176 3.31 -1.12 12.73
CA ALA A 176 2.03 -0.97 12.04
C ALA A 176 1.05 -2.10 12.40
N PHE A 177 1.51 -3.35 12.36
CA PHE A 177 0.71 -4.52 12.73
C PHE A 177 0.37 -4.57 14.21
N LEU A 178 1.26 -4.14 15.12
CA LEU A 178 0.92 -4.08 16.54
C LEU A 178 -0.08 -2.97 16.84
N ASN A 179 -0.13 -1.91 16.04
CA ASN A 179 -1.14 -0.86 16.17
C ASN A 179 -2.51 -1.33 15.63
N ASP A 180 -2.61 -1.67 14.34
CA ASP A 180 -3.85 -2.16 13.75
C ASP A 180 -3.62 -2.99 12.47
N PRO A 181 -3.81 -4.32 12.53
CA PRO A 181 -3.75 -5.19 11.34
C PRO A 181 -4.85 -4.91 10.32
N GLN A 182 -6.01 -4.40 10.71
CA GLN A 182 -7.12 -4.18 9.78
C GLN A 182 -6.83 -3.10 8.73
N LEU A 183 -5.91 -2.20 9.07
CA LEU A 183 -5.44 -1.15 8.17
C LEU A 183 -4.36 -1.63 7.19
N PHE A 184 -4.00 -2.92 7.19
CA PHE A 184 -2.96 -3.48 6.33
C PHE A 184 -3.35 -3.44 4.84
N PRO A 185 -2.63 -2.67 4.00
CA PRO A 185 -2.96 -2.52 2.59
C PRO A 185 -2.33 -3.66 1.75
N TYR A 186 -2.71 -4.91 2.03
CA TYR A 186 -2.08 -6.10 1.44
C TYR A 186 -1.97 -6.11 -0.09
N THR A 187 -2.86 -5.43 -0.82
CA THR A 187 -2.88 -5.42 -2.29
C THR A 187 -1.67 -4.72 -2.93
N ILE A 188 -1.02 -3.81 -2.20
CA ILE A 188 0.16 -3.08 -2.70
C ILE A 188 1.48 -3.77 -2.33
N VAL A 189 1.43 -4.82 -1.52
CA VAL A 189 2.64 -5.53 -1.07
C VAL A 189 3.29 -6.21 -2.26
N ARG A 190 4.62 -6.06 -2.37
CA ARG A 190 5.47 -6.67 -3.39
C ARG A 190 6.66 -7.40 -2.78
N TRP A 191 6.99 -7.11 -1.52
CA TRP A 191 8.05 -7.80 -0.81
C TRP A 191 7.78 -9.31 -0.66
N PRO A 192 8.59 -10.19 -1.28
CA PRO A 192 8.27 -11.62 -1.39
C PRO A 192 8.04 -12.36 -0.06
N PRO A 193 8.81 -12.11 1.02
CA PRO A 193 8.55 -12.74 2.32
C PRO A 193 7.15 -12.46 2.84
N LEU A 194 6.67 -11.22 2.74
CA LEU A 194 5.33 -10.86 3.22
C LEU A 194 4.23 -11.36 2.26
N LEU A 195 4.48 -11.37 0.95
CA LEU A 195 3.57 -11.99 -0.04
C LEU A 195 3.30 -13.46 0.28
N ASN A 196 4.34 -14.23 0.61
CA ASN A 196 4.19 -15.64 0.99
C ASN A 196 3.29 -15.81 2.22
N LEU A 197 3.40 -14.92 3.20
CA LEU A 197 2.55 -14.93 4.40
C LEU A 197 1.10 -14.52 4.09
N ILE A 198 0.88 -13.60 3.16
CA ILE A 198 -0.46 -13.23 2.68
C ILE A 198 -1.13 -14.42 2.01
N GLU A 199 -0.42 -15.11 1.10
CA GLU A 199 -0.97 -16.29 0.43
C GLU A 199 -1.23 -17.44 1.40
N LYS A 200 -0.34 -17.63 2.38
CA LYS A 200 -0.59 -18.55 3.49
C LYS A 200 -1.85 -18.16 4.26
N ALA A 201 -2.02 -16.91 4.67
CA ALA A 201 -3.22 -16.46 5.39
C ALA A 201 -4.51 -16.67 4.59
N LYS A 202 -4.49 -16.42 3.27
CA LYS A 202 -5.63 -16.72 2.37
C LYS A 202 -5.99 -18.21 2.32
N SER A 203 -5.01 -19.11 2.45
CA SER A 203 -5.28 -20.56 2.51
C SER A 203 -6.02 -20.99 3.79
N PHE A 204 -5.95 -20.19 4.86
CA PHE A 204 -6.65 -20.46 6.12
C PHE A 204 -8.02 -19.78 6.19
N SER A 205 -8.15 -18.57 5.65
CA SER A 205 -9.43 -17.86 5.58
C SER A 205 -9.54 -17.02 4.31
N GLN A 206 -10.67 -17.16 3.63
CA GLN A 206 -11.06 -16.31 2.50
C GLN A 206 -11.65 -14.97 2.97
N ASN A 207 -11.91 -14.80 4.27
CA ASN A 207 -12.34 -13.53 4.84
C ASN A 207 -11.13 -12.59 4.96
N GLU A 208 -11.19 -11.44 4.29
CA GLU A 208 -10.11 -10.45 4.28
C GLU A 208 -9.76 -9.94 5.69
N GLU A 209 -10.77 -9.72 6.55
CA GLU A 209 -10.53 -9.23 7.91
C GLU A 209 -9.75 -10.23 8.75
N GLU A 210 -10.07 -11.52 8.63
CA GLU A 210 -9.38 -12.60 9.32
C GLU A 210 -7.97 -12.82 8.75
N MET A 211 -7.83 -12.76 7.42
CA MET A 211 -6.54 -12.85 6.73
C MET A 211 -5.58 -11.77 7.25
N LYS A 212 -6.05 -10.52 7.37
CA LYS A 212 -5.24 -9.41 7.89
C LYS A 212 -4.75 -9.63 9.32
N GLU A 213 -5.54 -10.28 10.17
CA GLU A 213 -5.13 -10.62 11.55
C GLU A 213 -4.13 -11.79 11.58
N LEU A 214 -4.21 -12.73 10.64
CA LEU A 214 -3.31 -13.88 10.56
C LEU A 214 -1.90 -13.53 10.06
N VAL A 215 -1.78 -12.61 9.10
CA VAL A 215 -0.49 -12.21 8.52
C VAL A 215 0.57 -11.88 9.58
N PRO A 216 0.31 -10.99 10.56
CA PRO A 216 1.31 -10.70 11.59
C PRO A 216 1.58 -11.87 12.53
N VAL A 217 0.59 -12.73 12.81
CA VAL A 217 0.81 -13.95 13.62
C VAL A 217 1.82 -14.86 12.92
N PHE A 218 1.63 -15.12 11.63
CA PHE A 218 2.58 -15.93 10.86
C PHE A 218 3.95 -15.26 10.75
N ALA A 219 4.00 -13.94 10.56
CA ALA A 219 5.27 -13.21 10.51
C ALA A 219 6.10 -13.36 11.80
N TRP A 220 5.45 -13.43 12.96
CA TRP A 220 6.15 -13.73 14.22
C TRP A 220 6.52 -15.21 14.40
N ARG A 221 5.60 -16.13 14.05
CA ARG A 221 5.82 -17.58 14.18
C ARG A 221 7.00 -18.04 13.32
N GLU A 222 7.08 -17.55 12.09
CA GLU A 222 8.09 -17.94 11.09
C GLU A 222 9.39 -17.16 11.20
N GLY A 223 9.47 -16.21 12.14
CA GLY A 223 10.70 -15.48 12.42
C GLY A 223 10.95 -14.26 11.54
N LEU A 224 10.04 -13.90 10.62
CA LEU A 224 10.18 -12.72 9.75
C LEU A 224 10.34 -11.43 10.58
N PHE A 225 9.64 -11.33 11.71
CA PHE A 225 9.71 -10.17 12.60
C PHE A 225 10.79 -10.26 13.70
N VAL A 226 11.68 -11.26 13.64
CA VAL A 226 12.77 -11.45 14.60
C VAL A 226 14.03 -10.77 14.09
N THR A 227 14.32 -9.56 14.59
CA THR A 227 15.46 -8.75 14.13
C THR A 227 16.73 -8.90 14.98
N GLY A 228 16.77 -9.86 15.91
CA GLY A 228 17.91 -10.13 16.81
C GLY A 228 18.01 -9.18 18.02
N ASP A 229 17.57 -7.93 17.87
CA ASP A 229 17.61 -6.93 18.95
C ASP A 229 16.43 -7.09 19.92
N LYS A 230 16.73 -7.09 21.22
CA LYS A 230 15.72 -7.04 22.28
C LYS A 230 15.13 -5.64 22.38
N LYS A 231 13.82 -5.54 22.60
CA LYS A 231 13.15 -4.25 22.82
C LYS A 231 13.32 -3.81 24.27
N GLU A 232 13.26 -2.50 24.48
CA GLU A 232 13.33 -1.91 25.82
C GLU A 232 12.18 -2.39 26.70
N GLU A 233 12.46 -2.55 27.99
CA GLU A 233 11.48 -3.03 28.97
C GLU A 233 10.20 -2.18 28.96
N ALA A 234 10.32 -0.85 28.83
CA ALA A 234 9.16 0.04 28.73
C ALA A 234 8.23 -0.33 27.55
N THR A 235 8.80 -0.69 26.40
CA THR A 235 8.03 -1.13 25.23
C THR A 235 7.34 -2.47 25.51
N ILE A 236 8.05 -3.42 26.14
CA ILE A 236 7.48 -4.72 26.52
C ILE A 236 6.34 -4.55 27.52
N GLN A 237 6.44 -3.62 28.47
CA GLN A 237 5.35 -3.35 29.43
C GLN A 237 4.09 -2.78 28.76
N ILE A 238 4.24 -1.96 27.72
CA ILE A 238 3.10 -1.49 26.91
C ILE A 238 2.41 -2.67 26.25
N TRP A 239 3.18 -3.54 25.57
CA TRP A 239 2.63 -4.74 24.92
C TRP A 239 2.00 -5.72 25.92
N PHE A 240 2.60 -5.87 27.10
CA PHE A 240 2.09 -6.74 28.14
C PHE A 240 0.76 -6.24 28.71
N SER A 241 0.64 -4.93 28.93
CA SER A 241 -0.60 -4.31 29.40
C SER A 241 -1.74 -4.52 28.38
N GLU A 242 -1.43 -4.37 27.09
CA GLU A 242 -2.38 -4.61 26.02
C GLU A 242 -2.78 -6.10 25.92
N LEU A 243 -1.82 -7.02 26.04
CA LEU A 243 -2.09 -8.47 26.05
C LEU A 243 -3.02 -8.87 27.22
N LYS A 244 -2.83 -8.30 28.42
CA LYS A 244 -3.74 -8.50 29.55
C LYS A 244 -5.15 -8.00 29.24
N ARG A 245 -5.26 -6.78 28.71
CA ARG A 245 -6.54 -6.16 28.33
C ARG A 245 -7.31 -7.03 27.33
N LEU A 246 -6.62 -7.55 26.31
CA LEU A 246 -7.22 -8.44 25.31
C LEU A 246 -7.67 -9.78 25.92
N THR A 247 -6.85 -10.36 26.80
CA THR A 247 -7.17 -11.63 27.49
C THR A 247 -8.38 -11.48 28.41
N GLU A 248 -8.50 -10.36 29.13
CA GLU A 248 -9.68 -10.03 29.93
C GLU A 248 -10.92 -9.83 29.06
N SER A 249 -10.80 -9.15 27.92
CA SER A 249 -11.87 -9.02 26.95
C SER A 249 -12.37 -10.40 26.48
N LYS A 250 -11.46 -11.32 26.16
CA LYS A 250 -11.79 -12.69 25.74
C LYS A 250 -12.59 -13.43 26.80
N LYS A 251 -12.19 -13.32 28.08
CA LYS A 251 -12.92 -13.94 29.20
C LYS A 251 -14.36 -13.41 29.35
N ARG A 252 -14.60 -12.13 29.01
CA ARG A 252 -15.93 -11.51 29.14
C ARG A 252 -16.83 -11.79 27.94
N SER A 253 -16.29 -11.77 26.73
CA SER A 253 -17.07 -11.88 25.49
C SER A 253 -17.18 -13.31 24.93
N GLY A 254 -16.42 -14.26 25.47
CA GLY A 254 -16.30 -15.62 24.92
C GLY A 254 -15.24 -15.74 23.82
N GLY A 255 -14.66 -14.62 23.37
CA GLY A 255 -13.67 -14.59 22.31
C GLY A 255 -14.27 -14.54 20.90
N ASN A 256 -13.45 -14.10 19.96
CA ASN A 256 -13.70 -14.25 18.53
C ASN A 256 -12.35 -14.39 17.83
N PHE A 257 -12.37 -14.79 16.55
CA PHE A 257 -11.17 -15.03 15.78
C PHE A 257 -10.17 -13.87 15.85
N ARG A 258 -10.65 -12.64 15.61
CA ARG A 258 -9.83 -11.43 15.65
C ARG A 258 -9.15 -11.23 17.01
N LEU A 259 -9.89 -11.36 18.09
CA LEU A 259 -9.37 -11.20 19.44
C LEU A 259 -8.32 -12.28 19.77
N GLU A 260 -8.54 -13.51 19.33
CA GLU A 260 -7.60 -14.61 19.52
C GLU A 260 -6.30 -14.40 18.73
N ALA A 261 -6.40 -14.01 17.47
CA ALA A 261 -5.24 -13.67 16.65
C ALA A 261 -4.43 -12.50 17.24
N ARG A 262 -5.11 -11.47 17.77
CA ARG A 262 -4.45 -10.34 18.44
C ARG A 262 -3.75 -10.76 19.74
N ILE A 263 -4.38 -11.58 20.57
CA ILE A 263 -3.75 -12.14 21.79
C ILE A 263 -2.48 -12.89 21.40
N GLU A 264 -2.58 -13.76 20.40
CA GLU A 264 -1.44 -14.54 19.95
C GLU A 264 -0.32 -13.65 19.39
N GLN A 265 -0.65 -12.68 18.55
CA GLN A 265 0.31 -11.75 17.98
C GLN A 265 1.12 -11.03 19.07
N PHE A 266 0.45 -10.47 20.10
CA PHE A 266 1.13 -9.78 21.19
C PHE A 266 1.96 -10.74 22.04
N ALA A 267 1.45 -11.94 22.32
CA ALA A 267 2.20 -12.94 23.06
C ALA A 267 3.49 -13.33 22.32
N LEU A 268 3.41 -13.63 21.02
CA LEU A 268 4.58 -13.91 20.19
C LEU A 268 5.54 -12.71 20.12
N ALA A 269 5.03 -11.48 19.95
CA ALA A 269 5.86 -10.28 19.92
C ALA A 269 6.70 -10.13 21.19
N ILE A 270 6.08 -10.36 22.37
CA ILE A 270 6.77 -10.37 23.67
C ILE A 270 7.81 -11.49 23.72
N LEU A 271 7.42 -12.73 23.44
CA LEU A 271 8.32 -13.89 23.53
C LEU A 271 9.56 -13.76 22.63
N LYS A 272 9.40 -13.16 21.46
CA LYS A 272 10.50 -12.99 20.50
C LYS A 272 11.36 -11.76 20.79
N SER A 273 10.81 -10.72 21.42
CA SER A 273 11.48 -9.43 21.55
C SER A 273 11.92 -9.06 22.97
N ALA A 274 11.39 -9.73 24.00
CA ALA A 274 11.69 -9.40 25.39
C ALA A 274 13.01 -10.01 25.88
N ASP A 275 13.63 -9.36 26.85
CA ASP A 275 14.68 -9.94 27.69
C ASP A 275 14.02 -10.77 28.81
N ASP A 276 14.39 -12.05 28.89
CA ASP A 276 13.75 -13.02 29.80
C ASP A 276 13.92 -12.67 31.29
N ILE A 277 14.99 -11.94 31.64
CA ILE A 277 15.28 -11.57 33.03
C ILE A 277 14.53 -10.31 33.39
N ARG A 278 14.67 -9.25 32.57
CA ARG A 278 14.07 -7.94 32.85
C ARG A 278 12.55 -7.93 32.69
N SER A 279 12.01 -8.75 31.78
CA SER A 279 10.58 -8.79 31.47
C SER A 279 9.94 -10.14 31.83
N ARG A 280 10.43 -10.79 32.89
CA ARG A 280 10.05 -12.16 33.28
C ARG A 280 8.53 -12.38 33.35
N ASP A 281 7.80 -11.48 34.00
CA ASP A 281 6.36 -11.63 34.18
C ASP A 281 5.59 -11.59 32.86
N ALA A 282 5.99 -10.68 31.96
CA ALA A 282 5.41 -10.57 30.63
C ALA A 282 5.69 -11.84 29.81
N VAL A 283 6.92 -12.34 29.87
CA VAL A 283 7.34 -13.58 29.19
C VAL A 283 6.57 -14.79 29.72
N LEU A 284 6.48 -14.98 31.03
CA LEU A 284 5.74 -16.09 31.63
C LEU A 284 4.26 -16.04 31.29
N PHE A 285 3.65 -14.85 31.32
CA PHE A 285 2.26 -14.69 30.93
C PHE A 285 2.04 -15.03 29.45
N ALA A 286 2.89 -14.53 28.55
CA ALA A 286 2.81 -14.81 27.13
C ALA A 286 3.00 -16.31 26.81
N LYS A 287 3.92 -17.01 27.50
CA LYS A 287 4.13 -18.46 27.34
C LYS A 287 2.89 -19.30 27.65
N ASN A 288 1.98 -18.82 28.48
CA ASN A 288 0.76 -19.56 28.81
C ASN A 288 -0.36 -19.39 27.75
N LEU A 289 -0.13 -18.58 26.72
CA LEU A 289 -1.13 -18.21 25.72
C LEU A 289 -0.83 -18.73 24.31
N VAL A 290 0.38 -19.25 24.06
CA VAL A 290 0.86 -19.70 22.74
C VAL A 290 1.53 -21.06 22.84
#